data_AF-A0A0G2I6K3-F1
#
_entry.id   AF-A0A0G2I6K3-F1
#
_cell.length_a   1.000
_cell.length_b   1.000
_cell.length_c   1.000
_cell.angle_alpha   90.00
_cell.angle_beta   90.00
_cell.angle_gamma   90.00
#
_symmetry.space_group_name_H-M   'P 1'
#
loop_
_entity.id
_entity.type
_entity.pdbx_description
1 polymer ?
#
loop_
_entity_poly.entity_id
_entity_poly.type
_entity_poly.pdbx_seq_one_letter_code
_entity_poly.pdbx_strand_id
1 'polypeptide(L)'
;MLRWTLCSLRPLLVEELKDILRLDIRETLHELGKTAGSICENLIYVDIESRIQAAHQTVKEFWFREGPSYEYGMSKAQEHTRVAEVCLQYLSSEDMKPPRFR
;
A
#
# COMPACT_ATOMS: atom_id res chain seq x y z
N MET A 1 -1.31 -1.48 4.87
CA MET A 1 -2.04 -2.07 3.73
C MET A 1 -2.96 -1.08 3.05
N LEU A 2 -3.99 -0.57 3.75
CA LEU A 2 -4.95 0.40 3.18
C LEU A 2 -4.30 1.62 2.51
N ARG A 3 -3.30 2.27 3.16
CA ARG A 3 -2.49 3.34 2.55
C ARG A 3 -2.03 3.01 1.13
N TRP A 4 -1.35 1.89 0.97
CA TRP A 4 -0.75 1.47 -0.29
C TRP A 4 -1.81 1.10 -1.34
N THR A 5 -2.89 0.46 -0.93
CA THR A 5 -4.00 0.11 -1.84
C THR A 5 -4.80 1.35 -2.29
N LEU A 6 -4.97 2.36 -1.42
CA LEU A 6 -5.77 3.53 -1.72
C LEU A 6 -4.97 4.65 -2.42
N CYS A 7 -3.69 4.82 -2.08
CA CYS A 7 -2.80 5.81 -2.68
C CYS A 7 -2.23 5.37 -4.04
N SER A 8 -2.25 4.08 -4.39
CA SER A 8 -1.75 3.61 -5.67
C SER A 8 -2.62 4.08 -6.83
N LEU A 9 -1.98 4.37 -7.97
CA LEU A 9 -2.65 4.75 -9.23
C LEU A 9 -3.23 3.53 -9.96
N ARG A 10 -2.66 2.35 -9.71
CA ARG A 10 -3.10 1.06 -10.25
C ARG A 10 -3.26 0.05 -9.12
N PRO A 11 -4.07 -1.01 -9.32
CA PRO A 11 -4.04 -2.18 -8.46
C PRO A 11 -2.61 -2.73 -8.33
N LEU A 12 -2.21 -3.02 -7.10
CA LEU A 12 -0.91 -3.62 -6.78
C LEU A 12 -1.04 -5.13 -6.74
N LEU A 13 -0.03 -5.85 -7.20
CA LEU A 13 0.04 -7.30 -7.00
C LEU A 13 0.26 -7.63 -5.52
N VAL A 14 -0.21 -8.80 -5.09
CA VAL A 14 0.03 -9.30 -3.72
C VAL A 14 1.52 -9.36 -3.40
N GLU A 15 2.36 -9.80 -4.35
CA GLU A 15 3.81 -9.84 -4.15
C GLU A 15 4.42 -8.43 -4.05
N GLU A 16 3.97 -7.49 -4.89
CA GLU A 16 4.40 -6.09 -4.78
C GLU A 16 4.05 -5.51 -3.40
N LEU A 17 2.85 -5.77 -2.89
CA LEU A 17 2.47 -5.27 -1.58
C LEU A 17 3.28 -5.93 -0.46
N LYS A 18 3.63 -7.22 -0.56
CA LYS A 18 4.50 -7.87 0.42
C LYS A 18 5.87 -7.20 0.49
N ASP A 19 6.49 -6.95 -0.66
CA ASP A 19 7.81 -6.31 -0.73
C ASP A 19 7.76 -4.88 -0.18
N ILE A 20 6.73 -4.12 -0.56
CA ILE A 20 6.48 -2.77 -0.05
C ILE A 20 6.30 -2.77 1.47
N LEU A 21 5.51 -3.70 2.03
CA LEU A 21 5.31 -3.79 3.48
C LEU A 21 6.59 -4.18 4.20
N ARG A 22 7.37 -5.10 3.63
CA ARG A 22 8.71 -5.43 4.15
C ARG A 22 9.61 -4.20 4.21
N LEU A 23 9.50 -3.28 3.25
CA LEU A 23 10.28 -2.03 3.27
C LEU A 23 9.70 -1.00 4.26
N ASP A 24 8.38 -0.81 4.30
CA ASP A 24 7.72 0.24 5.08
C ASP A 24 7.67 -0.08 6.59
N ILE A 25 7.29 -1.32 6.96
CA ILE A 25 7.11 -1.75 8.35
C ILE A 25 8.17 -2.74 8.84
N ARG A 26 9.10 -3.18 7.96
CA ARG A 26 10.15 -4.17 8.27
C ARG A 26 9.64 -5.55 8.70
N GLU A 27 8.37 -5.83 8.43
CA GLU A 27 7.74 -7.12 8.69
C GLU A 27 7.36 -7.82 7.39
N THR A 28 7.48 -9.15 7.39
CA THR A 28 7.05 -9.97 6.26
C THR A 28 5.71 -10.60 6.61
N LEU A 29 4.66 -10.23 5.90
CA LEU A 29 3.34 -10.84 6.08
C LEU A 29 3.23 -12.11 5.23
N HIS A 30 3.16 -13.25 5.91
CA HIS A 30 2.84 -14.52 5.27
C HIS A 30 1.35 -14.58 4.87
N GLU A 31 1.07 -15.22 3.73
CA GLU A 31 -0.29 -15.43 3.22
C GLU A 31 -1.12 -14.15 3.00
N LEU A 32 -0.49 -13.03 2.66
CA LEU A 32 -1.16 -11.76 2.38
C LEU A 32 -2.37 -11.89 1.42
N GLY A 33 -2.29 -12.77 0.42
CA GLY A 33 -3.39 -13.01 -0.51
C GLY A 33 -4.69 -13.51 0.15
N LYS A 34 -4.59 -14.26 1.25
CA LYS A 34 -5.73 -14.80 1.99
C LYS A 34 -6.15 -13.89 3.15
N THR A 35 -5.19 -13.22 3.78
CA THR A 35 -5.42 -12.45 5.00
C THR A 35 -5.71 -10.98 4.77
N ALA A 36 -5.30 -10.40 3.63
CA ALA A 36 -5.46 -8.97 3.35
C ALA A 36 -6.92 -8.51 3.45
N GLY A 37 -7.86 -9.28 2.89
CA GLY A 37 -9.29 -8.98 3.00
C GLY A 37 -9.78 -9.03 4.44
N SER A 38 -9.44 -10.08 5.18
CA SER A 38 -9.86 -10.24 6.59
C SER A 38 -9.29 -9.16 7.51
N ILE A 39 -8.03 -8.78 7.33
CA ILE A 39 -7.37 -7.77 8.18
C ILE A 39 -7.95 -6.38 7.95
N CYS A 40 -8.38 -6.11 6.71
CA CYS A 40 -8.95 -4.83 6.32
C CYS A 40 -10.48 -4.88 6.30
N GLU A 41 -11.12 -5.77 7.06
CA GLU A 41 -12.58 -5.88 7.21
C GLU A 41 -13.34 -5.94 5.86
N ASN A 42 -12.76 -6.60 4.86
CA ASN A 42 -13.25 -6.68 3.48
C ASN A 42 -13.39 -5.33 2.76
N LEU A 43 -12.72 -4.28 3.24
CA LEU A 43 -12.58 -3.01 2.52
C LEU A 43 -11.68 -3.13 1.29
N ILE A 44 -10.83 -4.16 1.27
CA ILE A 44 -10.02 -4.55 0.12
C ILE A 44 -10.21 -6.04 -0.14
N TYR A 45 -10.02 -6.46 -1.38
CA TYR A 45 -10.04 -7.86 -1.78
C TYR A 45 -8.91 -8.14 -2.77
N VAL A 46 -8.61 -9.43 -2.95
CA VAL A 46 -7.63 -9.90 -3.93
C VAL A 46 -8.40 -10.51 -5.09
N ASP A 47 -8.14 -10.02 -6.30
CA ASP A 47 -8.76 -10.52 -7.52
C ASP A 47 -8.11 -11.82 -8.01
N ILE A 48 -8.69 -12.40 -9.07
CA ILE A 48 -8.21 -13.64 -9.69
C ILE A 48 -6.80 -13.52 -10.29
N GLU A 49 -6.35 -12.30 -10.59
CA GLU A 49 -5.01 -12.00 -11.10
C GLU A 49 -4.02 -11.69 -9.96
N SER A 50 -4.40 -11.97 -8.71
CA SER A 50 -3.61 -11.68 -7.52
C SER A 50 -3.28 -10.20 -7.34
N ARG A 51 -4.19 -9.30 -7.75
CA ARG A 51 -4.10 -7.86 -7.49
C ARG A 51 -5.02 -7.47 -6.35
N ILE A 52 -4.56 -6.54 -5.53
CA ILE A 52 -5.30 -6.00 -4.40
C ILE A 52 -6.08 -4.79 -4.87
N GLN A 53 -7.39 -4.82 -4.64
CA GLN A 53 -8.33 -3.78 -5.04
C GLN A 53 -9.16 -3.33 -3.84
N ALA A 54 -9.64 -2.08 -3.90
CA ALA A 54 -10.66 -1.62 -2.97
C ALA A 54 -11.98 -2.33 -3.28
N ALA A 55 -12.70 -2.76 -2.25
CA ALA A 55 -13.99 -3.43 -2.40
C ALA A 55 -15.06 -2.53 -3.02
N HIS A 56 -14.93 -1.21 -2.85
CA HIS A 56 -15.80 -0.23 -3.48
C HIS A 56 -15.08 1.10 -3.73
N GLN A 57 -15.48 1.84 -4.77
CA GLN A 57 -14.88 3.14 -5.12
C GLN A 57 -15.01 4.16 -3.97
N THR A 58 -16.11 4.12 -3.23
CA THR A 58 -16.37 5.01 -2.09
C THR A 58 -15.47 4.73 -0.89
N VAL A 59 -14.80 3.59 -0.80
CA VAL A 59 -13.82 3.32 0.28
C VAL A 59 -12.73 4.38 0.24
N LYS A 60 -12.23 4.69 -0.95
CA LYS A 60 -11.21 5.73 -1.14
C LYS A 60 -11.72 7.10 -0.70
N GLU A 61 -12.92 7.46 -1.10
CA GLU A 61 -13.55 8.74 -0.76
C GLU A 61 -13.86 8.87 0.74
N PHE A 62 -14.25 7.77 1.38
CA PHE A 62 -14.53 7.71 2.81
C PHE A 62 -13.26 7.92 3.64
N TRP A 63 -12.17 7.24 3.29
CA TRP A 63 -10.90 7.35 4.03
C TRP A 63 -10.20 8.70 3.85
N PHE A 64 -10.32 9.33 2.69
CA PHE A 64 -9.71 10.65 2.40
C PHE A 64 -10.62 11.84 2.65
N ARG A 65 -11.80 11.65 3.27
CA ARG A 65 -12.73 12.75 3.52
C ARG A 65 -12.15 13.72 4.54
N GLU A 66 -11.97 14.97 4.13
CA GLU A 66 -11.59 16.06 5.04
C GLU A 66 -12.83 16.57 5.78
N GLY A 67 -12.83 16.44 7.11
CA GLY A 67 -13.94 16.87 7.95
C GLY A 67 -13.54 16.97 9.43
N PRO A 68 -14.25 17.81 10.22
CA PRO A 68 -13.83 18.23 11.57
C PRO A 68 -13.89 17.14 12.65
N SER A 69 -14.34 15.92 12.34
CA SER A 69 -14.63 14.87 13.32
C SER A 69 -13.98 13.52 13.02
N TYR A 70 -12.93 13.46 12.18
CA TYR A 70 -12.46 12.19 11.65
C TYR A 70 -11.18 11.70 12.35
N GLU A 71 -11.35 11.08 13.52
CA GLU A 71 -10.30 10.36 14.26
C GLU A 71 -9.74 9.16 13.48
N TYR A 72 -10.49 8.65 12.49
CA TYR A 72 -10.11 7.51 11.65
C TYR A 72 -9.69 7.93 10.22
N GLY A 73 -9.34 9.20 10.03
CA GLY A 73 -9.00 9.75 8.72
C GLY A 73 -7.59 9.55 8.24
N MET A 74 -7.46 9.23 6.95
CA MET A 74 -6.19 9.28 6.24
C MET A 74 -6.04 10.65 5.60
N SER A 75 -5.05 11.43 6.06
CA SER A 75 -4.69 12.68 5.37
C SER A 75 -4.02 12.34 4.06
N LYS A 76 -4.67 12.66 2.94
CA LYS A 76 -4.14 12.37 1.60
C LYS A 76 -2.71 12.86 1.43
N ALA A 77 -2.39 14.07 1.90
CA ALA A 77 -1.04 14.62 1.83
C ALA A 77 -0.03 13.77 2.61
N GLN A 78 -0.32 13.41 3.86
CA GLN A 78 0.60 12.63 4.70
C GLN A 78 0.81 11.21 4.16
N GLU A 79 -0.27 10.57 3.72
CA GLU A 79 -0.22 9.20 3.21
C GLU A 79 0.57 9.12 1.90
N HIS A 80 0.38 10.09 0.99
CA HIS A 80 1.19 10.20 -0.23
C HIS A 80 2.65 10.57 0.05
N THR A 81 2.92 11.42 1.05
CA THR A 81 4.30 11.72 1.48
C THR A 81 4.99 10.45 1.97
N ARG A 82 4.34 9.64 2.81
CA ARG A 82 4.92 8.39 3.30
C ARG A 82 5.20 7.39 2.18
N VAL A 83 4.29 7.27 1.21
CA VAL A 83 4.52 6.46 0.01
C VAL A 83 5.76 6.93 -0.75
N ALA A 84 5.90 8.24 -0.97
CA ALA A 84 7.04 8.82 -1.65
C ALA A 84 8.36 8.57 -0.89
N GLU A 85 8.36 8.73 0.43
CA GLU A 85 9.53 8.44 1.27
C GLU A 85 10.00 7.00 1.13
N VAL A 86 9.11 6.02 1.21
CA VAL A 86 9.46 4.60 1.10
C VAL A 86 9.99 4.28 -0.29
N CYS A 87 9.37 4.82 -1.35
CA CYS A 87 9.88 4.70 -2.71
C CYS A 87 11.29 5.31 -2.85
N LEU A 88 11.53 6.49 -2.28
CA LEU A 88 12.84 7.15 -2.30
C LEU A 88 13.89 6.34 -1.53
N GLN A 89 13.53 5.74 -0.39
CA GLN A 89 14.40 4.86 0.37
C GLN A 89 14.80 3.64 -0.45
N TYR A 90 13.86 3.02 -1.15
CA TYR A 90 14.13 1.90 -2.04
C TYR A 90 15.01 2.29 -3.23
N LEU A 91 14.73 3.41 -3.89
CA LEU A 91 15.54 3.95 -4.99
C LEU A 91 16.97 4.31 -4.55
N SER A 92 17.15 4.67 -3.28
CA SER A 92 18.46 4.99 -2.70
C SER A 92 19.17 3.77 -2.10
N SER A 93 18.54 2.59 -2.15
CA SER A 93 19.07 1.36 -1.57
C SER A 93 20.13 0.70 -2.46
N GLU A 94 20.87 -0.26 -1.89
CA GLU A 94 21.84 -1.07 -2.63
C GLU A 94 21.21 -1.83 -3.81
N ASP A 95 19.93 -2.20 -3.71
CA ASP A 95 19.20 -2.98 -4.72
C ASP A 95 19.05 -2.22 -6.04
N MET A 96 19.06 -0.88 -5.99
CA MET A 96 18.91 -0.01 -7.16
C MET A 96 20.24 0.61 -7.61
N LYS A 97 21.37 0.20 -7.03
CA LYS A 97 22.67 0.72 -7.47
C LYS A 97 22.97 0.30 -8.90
N PRO A 98 23.54 1.20 -9.72
CA PRO A 98 23.89 0.85 -11.08
C PRO A 98 24.84 -0.34 -11.08
N PRO A 99 24.65 -1.32 -12.01
CA PRO A 99 25.55 -2.45 -12.12
C PRO A 99 26.96 -1.90 -12.36
N ARG A 100 27.87 -2.18 -11.42
CA ARG A 100 29.28 -1.82 -11.57
C ARG A 100 29.85 -2.70 -12.68
N PHE A 101 29.91 -2.17 -13.90
CA PHE A 101 30.73 -2.75 -14.95
C PHE A 101 32.17 -2.78 -14.46
N ARG A 102 32.73 -3.99 -14.31
CA ARG A 102 34.15 -4.23 -14.07
C ARG A 102 34.85 -4.45 -15.39
#